data_AF-A0A2G6NSW5-F1
#
_entry.id   AF-A0A2G6NSW5-F1
#
_cell.length_a   1.000
_cell.length_b   1.000
_cell.length_c   1.000
_cell.angle_alpha   90.00
_cell.angle_beta   90.00
_cell.angle_gamma   90.00
#
_symmetry.space_group_name_H-M   'P 1'
#
loop_
_entity.id
_entity.type
_entity.pdbx_description
1 polymer ?
#
loop_
_entity_poly.entity_id
_entity_poly.type
_entity_poly.pdbx_seq_one_letter_code
_entity_poly.pdbx_strand_id
1 'polypeptide(L)'
;MALLLCFCNCLCTGNNVTKKYALFLLKDYAVTNNYQIYGGSKMKSIFFYTILIIAIFFMTTACAIRNKKASQPFQDSWEIIDLTQTLTQKIPIWPGDPEFKVTPWATYEKDQYFINNIYIGEHSGTHWGTPNTFIKDARSAEMFTVKELVMPAVVIDIRNLVKEDSNYRLSIADVKNWEEKNNRKVPSGSMVILFTGWQNKWNNPKDFLGIDNKKILHWPGFGGDTVKFLIENRKIAGLGTDTHGADPGNDEEFGASFAMYEADGIILECLAGLDKLPPYGSIIIVGGLPVEGGSGSPARIIAFVPK
;
A
#
# COMPACT_ATOMS: atom_id res chain seq x y z
N MET A 1 45.47 9.18 8.36
CA MET A 1 44.61 8.91 7.19
C MET A 1 43.37 8.09 7.56
N ALA A 2 43.50 6.96 8.27
CA ALA A 2 42.36 6.15 8.74
C ALA A 2 41.42 6.89 9.72
N LEU A 3 41.96 7.70 10.65
CA LEU A 3 41.12 8.54 11.52
C LEU A 3 40.29 9.55 10.72
N LEU A 4 40.89 10.28 9.77
CA LEU A 4 40.18 11.27 8.94
C LEU A 4 39.04 10.64 8.12
N LEU A 5 39.25 9.42 7.61
CA LEU A 5 38.21 8.65 6.91
C LEU A 5 37.05 8.28 7.84
N CYS A 6 37.34 7.89 9.09
CA CYS A 6 36.31 7.58 10.09
C CYS A 6 35.52 8.83 10.53
N PHE A 7 36.21 9.98 10.65
CA PHE A 7 35.60 11.28 10.98
C PHE A 7 34.70 11.81 9.85
N CYS A 8 35.17 11.74 8.60
CA CYS A 8 34.37 12.13 7.43
C CYS A 8 33.11 11.28 7.32
N ASN A 9 33.22 9.97 7.54
CA ASN A 9 32.06 9.09 7.52
C ASN A 9 31.07 9.48 8.63
N CYS A 10 31.53 9.72 9.86
CA CYS A 10 30.68 10.09 11.00
C CYS A 10 30.00 11.47 10.84
N LEU A 11 30.68 12.46 10.25
CA LEU A 11 30.11 13.78 9.94
C LEU A 11 29.07 13.72 8.81
N CYS A 12 29.22 12.79 7.86
CA CYS A 12 28.32 12.62 6.73
C CYS A 12 27.11 11.71 7.03
N THR A 13 27.25 10.72 7.91
CA THR A 13 26.22 9.70 8.17
C THR A 13 25.64 9.70 9.59
N GLY A 14 26.27 10.38 10.56
CA GLY A 14 25.82 10.42 11.94
C GLY A 14 24.63 11.36 12.18
N ASN A 15 23.86 11.12 13.24
CA ASN A 15 22.85 12.05 13.74
C ASN A 15 23.51 13.32 14.34
N ASN A 16 22.72 14.34 14.68
CA ASN A 16 23.21 15.64 15.16
C ASN A 16 24.14 15.57 16.40
N VAL A 17 23.99 14.55 17.24
CA VAL A 17 24.84 14.33 18.43
C VAL A 17 26.22 13.80 18.01
N THR A 18 26.27 12.79 17.15
CA THR A 18 27.51 12.26 16.57
C THR A 18 28.30 13.30 15.78
N LYS A 19 27.61 14.19 15.04
CA LYS A 19 28.27 15.28 14.32
C LYS A 19 28.96 16.28 15.26
N LYS A 20 28.32 16.65 16.39
CA LYS A 20 28.92 17.54 17.40
C LYS A 20 30.14 16.92 18.08
N TYR A 21 30.08 15.63 18.42
CA TYR A 21 31.20 14.90 18.99
C TYR A 21 32.38 14.76 18.02
N ALA A 22 32.09 14.51 16.73
CA ALA A 22 33.10 14.44 15.68
C ALA A 22 33.85 15.79 15.49
N LEU A 23 33.13 16.91 15.55
CA LEU A 23 33.71 18.26 15.49
C LEU A 23 34.55 18.61 16.73
N PHE A 24 34.16 18.15 17.93
CA PHE A 24 34.91 18.37 19.16
C PHE A 24 36.27 17.65 19.14
N LEU A 25 36.28 16.37 18.75
CA LEU A 25 37.51 15.58 18.66
C LEU A 25 38.46 16.07 17.55
N LEU A 26 37.94 16.62 16.45
CA LEU A 26 38.75 17.27 15.40
C LEU A 26 39.46 18.52 15.91
N LYS A 27 38.80 19.31 16.76
CA LYS A 27 39.42 20.46 17.44
C LYS A 27 40.50 20.01 18.42
N ASP A 28 40.22 19.00 19.25
CA ASP A 28 41.22 18.49 20.20
C ASP A 28 42.41 17.84 19.50
N TYR A 29 42.20 17.09 18.42
CA TYR A 29 43.29 16.45 17.65
C TYR A 29 44.19 17.46 16.95
N ALA A 30 43.63 18.58 16.49
CA ALA A 30 44.40 19.69 15.90
C ALA A 30 45.25 20.44 16.94
N VAL A 31 44.76 20.54 18.18
CA VAL A 31 45.47 21.18 19.30
C VAL A 31 46.55 20.25 19.90
N THR A 32 46.29 18.95 20.03
CA THR A 32 47.22 17.99 20.66
C THR A 32 48.40 17.59 19.77
N ASN A 33 48.26 17.56 18.45
CA ASN A 33 49.33 17.07 17.56
C ASN A 33 50.29 18.13 17.01
N ASN A 34 50.18 19.39 17.45
CA ASN A 34 51.14 20.48 17.23
C ASN A 34 51.96 20.36 15.92
N TYR A 35 51.28 20.30 14.77
CA TYR A 35 51.92 20.08 13.47
C TYR A 35 52.85 21.26 13.12
N GLN A 36 54.12 21.19 13.56
CA GLN A 36 55.18 22.04 13.04
C GLN A 36 55.60 21.53 11.66
N ILE A 37 54.87 21.99 10.65
CA ILE A 37 55.25 21.83 9.25
C ILE A 37 56.44 22.79 9.01
N TYR A 38 57.67 22.27 9.07
CA TYR A 38 58.88 22.99 8.70
C TYR A 38 58.94 23.14 7.18
N GLY A 39 58.42 24.27 6.69
CA GLY A 39 58.47 24.64 5.28
C GLY A 39 57.83 26.02 5.08
N GLY A 40 58.50 26.90 4.31
CA GLY A 40 58.08 28.28 4.07
C GLY A 40 56.64 28.41 3.56
N SER A 41 56.03 29.60 3.71
CA SER A 41 54.59 29.88 3.53
C SER A 41 53.95 29.29 2.25
N LYS A 42 54.69 29.18 1.14
CA LYS A 42 54.24 28.51 -0.10
C LYS A 42 53.93 27.02 0.08
N MET A 43 54.71 26.30 0.89
CA MET A 43 54.57 24.84 1.05
C MET A 43 53.35 24.47 1.92
N LYS A 44 53.02 25.30 2.92
CA LYS A 44 51.80 25.17 3.73
C LYS A 44 50.53 25.39 2.91
N SER A 45 50.57 26.37 2.01
CA SER A 45 49.47 26.65 1.07
C SER A 45 49.22 25.47 0.13
N ILE A 46 50.28 24.93 -0.50
CA ILE A 46 50.17 23.77 -1.41
C ILE A 46 49.60 22.56 -0.68
N PHE A 47 50.05 22.25 0.53
CA PHE A 47 49.55 21.11 1.30
C PHE A 47 48.07 21.27 1.67
N PHE A 48 47.66 22.47 2.07
CA PHE A 48 46.26 22.79 2.39
C PHE A 48 45.34 22.68 1.17
N TYR A 49 45.75 23.25 0.02
CA TYR A 49 44.99 23.14 -1.23
C TYR A 49 44.95 21.70 -1.74
N THR A 50 46.02 20.91 -1.57
CA THR A 50 46.03 19.49 -1.95
C THR A 50 45.04 18.68 -1.12
N ILE A 51 45.00 18.88 0.20
CA ILE A 51 44.01 18.22 1.08
C ILE A 51 42.59 18.66 0.73
N LEU A 52 42.38 19.95 0.43
CA LEU A 52 41.07 20.48 0.06
C LEU A 52 40.59 19.89 -1.28
N ILE A 53 41.46 19.78 -2.28
CA ILE A 53 41.15 19.18 -3.58
C ILE A 53 40.83 17.69 -3.42
N ILE A 54 41.60 16.96 -2.60
CA ILE A 54 41.32 15.55 -2.30
C ILE A 54 39.96 15.42 -1.60
N ALA A 55 39.65 16.26 -0.61
CA ALA A 55 38.37 16.26 0.09
C ALA A 55 37.18 16.57 -0.85
N ILE A 56 37.34 17.54 -1.76
CA ILE A 56 36.33 17.88 -2.79
C ILE A 56 36.14 16.71 -3.75
N PHE A 57 37.23 16.06 -4.21
CA PHE A 57 37.18 14.90 -5.11
C PHE A 57 36.49 13.69 -4.46
N PHE A 58 36.72 13.45 -3.17
CA PHE A 58 36.02 12.41 -2.41
C PHE A 58 34.55 12.78 -2.12
N MET A 59 34.22 14.06 -1.92
CA MET A 59 32.83 14.52 -1.80
C MET A 59 32.04 14.35 -3.10
N THR A 60 32.63 14.69 -4.26
CA THR A 60 31.94 14.57 -5.55
C THR A 60 31.73 13.11 -5.96
N THR A 61 32.72 12.24 -5.69
CA THR A 61 32.58 10.80 -5.93
C THR A 61 31.57 10.13 -4.97
N ALA A 62 31.58 10.48 -3.69
CA ALA A 62 30.58 9.99 -2.73
C ALA A 62 29.16 10.48 -3.05
N CYS A 63 29.01 11.70 -3.58
CA CYS A 63 27.73 12.22 -4.04
C CYS A 63 27.26 11.54 -5.35
N ALA A 64 28.19 11.21 -6.26
CA ALA A 64 27.90 10.50 -7.50
C ALA A 64 27.49 9.03 -7.27
N ILE A 65 28.03 8.37 -6.24
CA ILE A 65 27.63 7.01 -5.83
C ILE A 65 26.22 7.00 -5.18
N ARG A 66 25.76 8.14 -4.67
CA ARG A 66 24.50 8.24 -3.90
C ARG A 66 23.22 8.16 -4.73
N ASN A 67 23.28 8.23 -6.06
CA ASN A 67 22.07 8.49 -6.87
C ASN A 67 21.82 7.61 -8.09
N LYS A 68 22.55 6.51 -8.28
CA LYS A 68 22.03 5.44 -9.14
C LYS A 68 21.32 4.41 -8.27
N LYS A 69 20.02 4.63 -8.01
CA LYS A 69 19.13 3.49 -7.75
C LYS A 69 19.40 2.52 -8.90
N ALA A 70 19.91 1.34 -8.60
CA ALA A 70 20.07 0.30 -9.61
C ALA A 70 18.70 0.13 -10.28
N SER A 71 18.63 0.32 -11.60
CA SER A 71 17.44 -0.02 -12.36
C SER A 71 17.19 -1.51 -12.12
N GLN A 72 16.12 -1.82 -11.42
CA GLN A 72 15.72 -3.20 -11.20
C GLN A 72 15.12 -3.67 -12.52
N PRO A 73 15.69 -4.67 -13.23
CA PRO A 73 15.21 -5.09 -14.55
C PRO A 73 13.72 -5.43 -14.58
N PHE A 74 13.19 -5.87 -13.43
CA PHE A 74 11.76 -6.13 -13.22
C PHE A 74 10.87 -4.87 -13.40
N GLN A 75 11.35 -3.69 -13.01
CA GLN A 75 10.60 -2.42 -13.09
C GLN A 75 10.51 -1.86 -14.51
N ASP A 76 11.30 -2.38 -15.45
CA ASP A 76 11.27 -1.94 -16.84
C ASP A 76 10.11 -2.57 -17.63
N SER A 77 9.65 -3.76 -17.24
CA SER A 77 8.53 -4.48 -17.89
C SER A 77 7.17 -4.25 -17.22
N TRP A 78 7.15 -3.74 -15.99
CA TRP A 78 5.93 -3.60 -15.20
C TRP A 78 5.82 -2.19 -14.62
N GLU A 79 4.61 -1.64 -14.65
CA GLU A 79 4.19 -0.57 -13.77
C GLU A 79 3.59 -1.19 -12.49
N ILE A 80 4.05 -0.73 -11.32
CA ILE A 80 3.61 -1.24 -10.03
C ILE A 80 2.70 -0.19 -9.40
N ILE A 81 1.42 -0.52 -9.25
CA ILE A 81 0.39 0.37 -8.72
C ILE A 81 0.06 -0.05 -7.28
N ASP A 82 0.10 0.92 -6.37
CA ASP A 82 -0.39 0.76 -5.01
C ASP A 82 -1.91 1.00 -4.99
N LEU A 83 -2.67 0.00 -4.57
CA LEU A 83 -4.14 0.05 -4.48
C LEU A 83 -4.63 0.22 -3.05
N THR A 84 -3.75 0.70 -2.16
CA THR A 84 -3.99 0.75 -0.71
C THR A 84 -4.23 2.19 -0.25
N GLN A 85 -5.32 2.39 0.49
CA GLN A 85 -5.59 3.63 1.19
C GLN A 85 -4.60 3.84 2.34
N THR A 86 -4.22 5.10 2.58
CA THR A 86 -3.41 5.43 3.76
C THR A 86 -4.28 5.38 5.01
N LEU A 87 -3.85 4.62 6.02
CA LEU A 87 -4.49 4.58 7.32
C LEU A 87 -4.21 5.86 8.10
N THR A 88 -5.27 6.50 8.58
CA THR A 88 -5.26 7.67 9.46
C THR A 88 -6.26 7.46 10.58
N GLN A 89 -6.17 8.20 11.68
CA GLN A 89 -7.18 8.12 12.76
C GLN A 89 -8.61 8.52 12.32
N LYS A 90 -8.78 9.02 11.10
CA LYS A 90 -10.07 9.47 10.54
C LYS A 90 -10.53 8.61 9.36
N ILE A 91 -10.00 7.41 9.19
CA ILE A 91 -10.51 6.53 8.14
C ILE A 91 -12.01 6.25 8.36
N PRO A 92 -12.79 6.06 7.29
CA PRO A 92 -14.11 5.46 7.40
C PRO A 92 -14.01 4.11 8.14
N ILE A 93 -14.92 3.87 9.08
CA ILE A 93 -15.05 2.63 9.84
C ILE A 93 -16.51 2.20 9.75
N TRP A 94 -16.75 0.91 9.56
CA TRP A 94 -18.10 0.35 9.54
C TRP A 94 -18.82 0.64 10.87
N PRO A 95 -20.12 1.00 10.86
CA PRO A 95 -20.85 1.26 12.09
C PRO A 95 -20.84 0.05 13.05
N GLY A 96 -20.15 0.20 14.19
CA GLY A 96 -20.04 -0.82 15.23
C GLY A 96 -18.70 -1.57 15.26
N ASP A 97 -17.86 -1.39 14.24
CA ASP A 97 -16.56 -2.06 14.17
C ASP A 97 -15.50 -1.47 15.10
N PRO A 98 -14.43 -2.23 15.41
CA PRO A 98 -13.29 -1.72 16.16
C PRO A 98 -12.66 -0.48 15.50
N GLU A 99 -12.39 0.54 16.32
CA GLU A 99 -11.72 1.75 15.84
C GLU A 99 -10.24 1.52 15.50
N PHE A 100 -9.68 2.40 14.66
CA PHE A 100 -8.23 2.44 14.41
C PHE A 100 -7.51 3.39 15.37
N LYS A 101 -6.55 2.84 16.13
CA LYS A 101 -5.74 3.57 17.10
C LYS A 101 -4.25 3.32 16.86
N VAL A 102 -3.49 4.40 16.86
CA VAL A 102 -2.03 4.38 16.84
C VAL A 102 -1.52 5.15 18.05
N THR A 103 -0.73 4.50 18.90
CA THR A 103 -0.19 5.09 20.13
C THR A 103 1.32 4.88 20.19
N PRO A 104 2.12 5.90 20.59
CA PRO A 104 3.56 5.70 20.75
C PRO A 104 3.86 4.63 21.80
N TRP A 105 4.67 3.63 21.43
CA TRP A 105 5.20 2.63 22.36
C TRP A 105 6.60 3.02 22.83
N ALA A 106 7.42 3.52 21.91
CA ALA A 106 8.77 4.01 22.16
C ALA A 106 9.00 5.31 21.38
N THR A 107 9.74 6.25 21.97
CA THR A 107 10.08 7.53 21.34
C THR A 107 11.58 7.74 21.26
N TYR A 108 12.02 8.54 20.28
CA TYR A 108 13.45 8.81 20.10
C TYR A 108 14.07 9.49 21.32
N GLU A 109 13.33 10.35 22.01
CA GLU A 109 13.80 11.13 23.17
C GLU A 109 14.12 10.22 24.36
N LYS A 110 13.32 9.17 24.56
CA LYS A 110 13.42 8.27 25.71
C LYS A 110 14.21 6.99 25.38
N ASP A 111 13.92 6.40 24.22
CA ASP A 111 14.31 5.03 23.90
C ASP A 111 15.34 4.95 22.75
N GLN A 112 15.64 6.08 22.09
CA GLN A 112 16.54 6.18 20.92
C GLN A 112 16.05 5.46 19.65
N TYR A 113 14.82 4.92 19.67
CA TYR A 113 14.11 4.37 18.52
C TYR A 113 12.62 4.74 18.61
N PHE A 114 11.91 4.60 17.50
CA PHE A 114 10.49 4.94 17.41
C PHE A 114 9.66 3.73 16.99
N ILE A 115 8.68 3.38 17.81
CA ILE A 115 7.71 2.30 17.56
C ILE A 115 6.35 2.80 18.04
N ASN A 116 5.32 2.51 17.25
CA ASN A 116 3.93 2.67 17.68
C ASN A 116 3.32 1.30 17.96
N ASN A 117 2.43 1.25 18.95
CA ASN A 117 1.42 0.21 19.04
C ASN A 117 0.26 0.54 18.09
N ILE A 118 -0.25 -0.47 17.39
CA ILE A 118 -1.35 -0.35 16.44
C ILE A 118 -2.49 -1.26 16.90
N TYR A 119 -3.68 -0.68 17.06
CA TYR A 119 -4.92 -1.40 17.29
C TYR A 119 -5.85 -1.11 16.11
N ILE A 120 -6.32 -2.15 15.45
CA ILE A 120 -7.08 -2.07 14.20
C ILE A 120 -8.00 -3.29 14.08
N GLY A 121 -9.21 -3.10 13.56
CA GLY A 121 -10.10 -4.21 13.21
C GLY A 121 -9.60 -4.96 11.95
N GLU A 122 -10.00 -6.22 11.80
CA GLU A 122 -9.63 -7.02 10.62
C GLU A 122 -10.13 -6.38 9.32
N HIS A 123 -11.35 -5.82 9.33
CA HIS A 123 -12.02 -5.22 8.18
C HIS A 123 -11.92 -3.69 8.16
N SER A 124 -10.73 -3.17 8.50
CA SER A 124 -10.45 -1.71 8.54
C SER A 124 -9.50 -1.28 7.44
N GLY A 125 -9.77 -0.12 6.82
CA GLY A 125 -8.92 0.37 5.73
C GLY A 125 -9.11 -0.42 4.45
N THR A 126 -8.13 -0.35 3.55
CA THR A 126 -8.01 -1.36 2.50
C THR A 126 -7.67 -2.69 3.14
N HIS A 127 -8.54 -3.68 2.94
CA HIS A 127 -8.45 -4.96 3.60
C HIS A 127 -8.90 -6.08 2.67
N TRP A 128 -8.63 -7.31 3.11
CA TRP A 128 -9.13 -8.51 2.46
C TRP A 128 -9.98 -9.29 3.47
N GLY A 129 -11.07 -9.88 3.00
CA GLY A 129 -11.92 -10.80 3.74
C GLY A 129 -11.84 -12.21 3.19
N THR A 130 -12.06 -13.18 4.08
CA THR A 130 -11.99 -14.63 3.81
C THR A 130 -13.32 -15.32 4.13
N PRO A 131 -13.53 -16.58 3.68
CA PRO A 131 -14.82 -17.26 3.80
C PRO A 131 -15.43 -17.29 5.20
N ASN A 132 -14.61 -17.45 6.25
CA ASN A 132 -15.07 -17.43 7.64
C ASN A 132 -15.58 -16.06 8.13
N THR A 133 -15.53 -15.01 7.30
CA THR A 133 -16.23 -13.74 7.58
C THR A 133 -17.72 -13.99 7.75
N PHE A 134 -18.35 -14.72 6.82
CA PHE A 134 -19.80 -15.00 6.83
C PHE A 134 -20.13 -16.49 6.94
N ILE A 135 -19.23 -17.38 6.54
CA ILE A 135 -19.48 -18.83 6.52
C ILE A 135 -18.82 -19.47 7.73
N LYS A 136 -19.64 -19.86 8.70
CA LYS A 136 -19.16 -20.51 9.92
C LYS A 136 -18.30 -21.74 9.58
N ASP A 137 -17.16 -21.86 10.27
CA ASP A 137 -16.21 -22.97 10.16
C ASP A 137 -15.53 -23.09 8.77
N ALA A 138 -15.67 -22.08 7.89
CA ALA A 138 -14.95 -22.02 6.62
C ALA A 138 -13.48 -21.61 6.81
N ARG A 139 -12.72 -21.57 5.70
CA ARG A 139 -11.29 -21.22 5.72
C ARG A 139 -11.06 -19.81 6.26
N SER A 140 -10.09 -19.70 7.17
CA SER A 140 -9.58 -18.45 7.72
C SER A 140 -8.32 -17.97 7.01
N ALA A 141 -7.92 -16.73 7.31
CA ALA A 141 -6.82 -16.01 6.67
C ALA A 141 -5.51 -16.80 6.53
N GLU A 142 -5.06 -17.49 7.56
CA GLU A 142 -3.81 -18.27 7.55
C GLU A 142 -3.86 -19.53 6.67
N MET A 143 -5.06 -19.98 6.28
CA MET A 143 -5.25 -21.18 5.47
C MET A 143 -5.10 -20.92 3.96
N PHE A 144 -4.93 -19.67 3.54
CA PHE A 144 -4.69 -19.32 2.13
C PHE A 144 -3.21 -19.44 1.77
N THR A 145 -2.91 -20.15 0.70
CA THR A 145 -1.54 -20.24 0.18
C THR A 145 -1.15 -18.94 -0.52
N VAL A 146 0.14 -18.59 -0.50
CA VAL A 146 0.65 -17.40 -1.20
C VAL A 146 0.32 -17.43 -2.71
N LYS A 147 0.18 -18.62 -3.31
CA LYS A 147 -0.22 -18.76 -4.71
C LYS A 147 -1.66 -18.30 -4.95
N GLU A 148 -2.57 -18.54 -4.01
CA GLU A 148 -3.96 -18.07 -4.07
C GLU A 148 -4.05 -16.54 -3.89
N LEU A 149 -3.04 -15.90 -3.29
CA LEU A 149 -2.98 -14.45 -3.08
C LEU A 149 -2.37 -13.67 -4.26
N VAL A 150 -2.07 -14.36 -5.38
CA VAL A 150 -1.56 -13.77 -6.62
C VAL A 150 -2.43 -14.21 -7.79
N MET A 151 -3.19 -13.26 -8.36
CA MET A 151 -4.21 -13.59 -9.36
C MET A 151 -4.31 -12.55 -10.49
N PRO A 152 -4.70 -12.96 -11.70
CA PRO A 152 -5.04 -11.99 -12.75
C PRO A 152 -6.24 -11.14 -12.31
N ALA A 153 -6.33 -9.90 -12.78
CA ALA A 153 -7.47 -9.04 -12.51
C ALA A 153 -8.10 -8.46 -13.77
N VAL A 154 -9.40 -8.21 -13.67
CA VAL A 154 -10.17 -7.40 -14.61
C VAL A 154 -10.82 -6.25 -13.86
N VAL A 155 -10.98 -5.11 -14.53
CA VAL A 155 -11.61 -3.90 -13.98
C VAL A 155 -12.86 -3.59 -14.78
N ILE A 156 -14.01 -3.66 -14.11
CA ILE A 156 -15.30 -3.25 -14.64
C ILE A 156 -15.59 -1.84 -14.11
N ASP A 157 -15.45 -0.84 -14.99
CA ASP A 157 -15.69 0.57 -14.67
C ASP A 157 -17.18 0.92 -14.81
N ILE A 158 -17.84 1.21 -13.69
CA ILE A 158 -19.25 1.61 -13.62
C ILE A 158 -19.43 3.06 -13.17
N ARG A 159 -18.37 3.88 -13.12
CA ARG A 159 -18.43 5.26 -12.61
C ARG A 159 -19.54 6.11 -13.20
N ASN A 160 -19.86 5.91 -14.48
CA ASN A 160 -20.93 6.66 -15.14
C ASN A 160 -22.33 6.22 -14.69
N LEU A 161 -22.52 4.94 -14.34
CA LEU A 161 -23.78 4.41 -13.82
C LEU A 161 -24.02 4.89 -12.38
N VAL A 162 -22.94 4.95 -11.59
CA VAL A 162 -22.96 5.40 -10.18
C VAL A 162 -23.37 6.87 -10.03
N LYS A 163 -23.17 7.71 -11.06
CA LYS A 163 -23.60 9.11 -11.05
C LYS A 163 -25.13 9.25 -11.02
N GLU A 164 -25.82 8.30 -11.65
CA GLU A 164 -27.28 8.30 -11.75
C GLU A 164 -27.92 7.56 -10.57
N ASP A 165 -27.23 6.54 -10.03
CA ASP A 165 -27.68 5.76 -8.89
C ASP A 165 -26.51 5.41 -7.95
N SER A 166 -26.47 6.03 -6.77
CA SER A 166 -25.45 5.76 -5.76
C SER A 166 -25.56 4.38 -5.11
N ASN A 167 -26.65 3.64 -5.35
CA ASN A 167 -26.85 2.27 -4.88
C ASN A 167 -26.83 1.27 -6.06
N TYR A 168 -26.24 1.66 -7.19
CA TYR A 168 -26.23 0.83 -8.39
C TYR A 168 -25.67 -0.56 -8.10
N ARG A 169 -26.33 -1.57 -8.67
CA ARG A 169 -25.98 -2.98 -8.52
C ARG A 169 -25.44 -3.48 -9.85
N LEU A 170 -24.18 -3.91 -9.90
CA LEU A 170 -23.60 -4.47 -11.11
C LEU A 170 -24.45 -5.63 -11.61
N SER A 171 -24.91 -5.54 -12.85
CA SER A 171 -25.76 -6.54 -13.48
C SER A 171 -24.97 -7.52 -14.36
N ILE A 172 -25.58 -8.66 -14.68
CA ILE A 172 -25.03 -9.61 -15.66
C ILE A 172 -24.87 -8.95 -17.04
N ALA A 173 -25.75 -8.01 -17.39
CA ALA A 173 -25.66 -7.27 -18.64
C ALA A 173 -24.40 -6.38 -18.68
N ASP A 174 -24.04 -5.72 -17.58
CA ASP A 174 -22.82 -4.93 -17.49
C ASP A 174 -21.57 -5.78 -17.69
N VAL A 175 -21.53 -6.97 -17.09
CA VAL A 175 -20.44 -7.93 -17.29
C VAL A 175 -20.35 -8.33 -18.77
N LYS A 176 -21.46 -8.70 -19.41
CA LYS A 176 -21.47 -9.07 -20.83
C LYS A 176 -21.04 -7.91 -21.73
N ASN A 177 -21.51 -6.70 -21.45
CA ASN A 177 -21.11 -5.49 -22.18
C ASN A 177 -19.61 -5.22 -22.03
N TRP A 178 -19.05 -5.42 -20.83
CA TRP A 178 -17.61 -5.33 -20.61
C TRP A 178 -16.86 -6.39 -21.43
N GLU A 179 -17.36 -7.63 -21.47
CA GLU A 179 -16.73 -8.71 -22.24
C GLU A 179 -16.74 -8.45 -23.74
N GLU A 180 -17.86 -7.96 -24.27
CA GLU A 180 -18.02 -7.58 -25.68
C GLU A 180 -17.09 -6.41 -26.04
N LYS A 181 -17.10 -5.34 -25.23
CA LYS A 181 -16.25 -4.16 -25.44
C LYS A 181 -14.76 -4.49 -25.47
N ASN A 182 -14.33 -5.43 -24.62
CA ASN A 182 -12.93 -5.84 -24.53
C ASN A 182 -12.59 -7.03 -25.45
N ASN A 183 -13.56 -7.54 -26.21
CA ASN A 183 -13.43 -8.74 -27.05
C ASN A 183 -12.83 -9.93 -26.29
N ARG A 184 -13.28 -10.15 -25.05
CA ARG A 184 -12.69 -11.12 -24.12
C ARG A 184 -13.67 -11.45 -22.99
N LYS A 185 -13.74 -12.73 -22.62
CA LYS A 185 -14.40 -13.14 -21.37
C LYS A 185 -13.53 -12.87 -20.14
N VAL A 186 -14.17 -12.67 -18.99
CA VAL A 186 -13.47 -12.67 -17.69
C VAL A 186 -12.67 -13.98 -17.55
N PRO A 187 -11.34 -13.92 -17.37
CA PRO A 187 -10.54 -15.13 -17.23
C PRO A 187 -10.86 -15.90 -15.95
N SER A 188 -10.69 -17.21 -15.99
CA SER A 188 -10.80 -18.05 -14.80
C SER A 188 -9.68 -17.74 -13.81
N GLY A 189 -10.02 -17.78 -12.52
CA GLY A 189 -9.13 -17.42 -11.42
C GLY A 189 -8.91 -15.92 -11.27
N SER A 190 -9.71 -15.08 -11.93
CA SER A 190 -9.55 -13.63 -11.84
C SER A 190 -10.16 -13.03 -10.58
N MET A 191 -9.49 -11.98 -10.08
CA MET A 191 -10.09 -10.94 -9.26
C MET A 191 -10.94 -10.03 -10.17
N VAL A 192 -12.24 -9.93 -9.90
CA VAL A 192 -13.11 -8.97 -10.59
C VAL A 192 -13.20 -7.71 -9.76
N ILE A 193 -12.56 -6.64 -10.24
CA ILE A 193 -12.56 -5.34 -9.57
C ILE A 193 -13.69 -4.49 -10.16
N LEU A 194 -14.59 -4.02 -9.30
CA LEU A 194 -15.61 -3.04 -9.62
C LEU A 194 -15.06 -1.65 -9.33
N PHE A 195 -14.84 -0.86 -10.39
CA PHE A 195 -14.40 0.52 -10.24
C PHE A 195 -15.60 1.46 -10.27
N THR A 196 -15.92 2.02 -9.10
CA THR A 196 -17.11 2.83 -8.88
C THR A 196 -16.80 4.33 -8.80
N GLY A 197 -15.53 4.68 -8.55
CA GLY A 197 -15.07 6.06 -8.32
C GLY A 197 -15.24 6.51 -6.86
N TRP A 198 -15.72 5.63 -5.99
CA TRP A 198 -15.96 5.87 -4.57
C TRP A 198 -14.68 6.12 -3.77
N GLN A 199 -13.52 5.65 -4.26
CA GLN A 199 -12.21 5.97 -3.68
C GLN A 199 -12.01 7.49 -3.43
N ASN A 200 -12.64 8.35 -4.23
CA ASN A 200 -12.53 9.80 -4.11
C ASN A 200 -13.16 10.36 -2.83
N LYS A 201 -14.05 9.59 -2.19
CA LYS A 201 -14.73 9.97 -0.94
C LYS A 201 -13.96 9.57 0.31
N TRP A 202 -12.87 8.81 0.19
CA TRP A 202 -12.13 8.22 1.32
C TRP A 202 -11.81 9.20 2.45
N ASN A 203 -11.38 10.41 2.11
CA ASN A 203 -10.97 11.42 3.09
C ASN A 203 -12.16 12.12 3.80
N ASN A 204 -13.40 11.80 3.42
CA ASN A 204 -14.61 12.25 4.10
C ASN A 204 -15.45 11.03 4.52
N PRO A 205 -15.28 10.52 5.76
CA PRO A 205 -16.01 9.34 6.25
C PRO A 205 -17.52 9.42 6.14
N LYS A 206 -18.09 10.62 6.30
CA LYS A 206 -19.54 10.81 6.17
C LYS A 206 -20.00 10.56 4.73
N ASP A 207 -19.29 11.12 3.76
CA ASP A 207 -19.63 10.95 2.34
C ASP A 207 -19.27 9.53 1.86
N PHE A 208 -18.22 8.93 2.40
CA PHE A 208 -17.79 7.57 2.06
C PHE A 208 -18.79 6.52 2.53
N LEU A 209 -19.31 6.63 3.75
CA LEU A 209 -20.34 5.72 4.26
C LEU A 209 -21.74 6.06 3.70
N GLY A 210 -21.94 7.29 3.25
CA GLY A 210 -23.19 7.73 2.65
C GLY A 210 -24.39 7.64 3.60
N ILE A 211 -24.17 7.74 4.92
CA ILE A 211 -25.21 7.51 5.93
C ILE A 211 -26.34 8.55 5.79
N ASP A 212 -27.57 8.08 5.55
CA ASP A 212 -28.77 8.91 5.48
C ASP A 212 -29.40 9.20 6.86
N ASN A 213 -30.51 9.96 6.86
CA ASN A 213 -31.22 10.31 8.10
C ASN A 213 -31.84 9.10 8.82
N LYS A 214 -32.03 7.97 8.13
CA LYS A 214 -32.52 6.71 8.67
C LYS A 214 -31.39 5.77 9.10
N LYS A 215 -30.13 6.22 9.02
CA LYS A 215 -28.91 5.45 9.26
C LYS A 215 -28.65 4.34 8.23
N ILE A 216 -29.24 4.44 7.04
CA ILE A 216 -28.99 3.54 5.92
C ILE A 216 -27.72 3.99 5.22
N LEU A 217 -26.88 3.02 4.86
CA LEU A 217 -25.62 3.25 4.16
C LEU A 217 -25.85 3.29 2.65
N HIS A 218 -25.04 4.07 1.93
CA HIS A 218 -25.24 4.25 0.49
C HIS A 218 -23.93 4.25 -0.26
N TRP A 219 -23.71 3.20 -1.05
CA TRP A 219 -22.66 3.07 -2.07
C TRP A 219 -23.06 1.97 -3.07
N PRO A 220 -22.52 1.97 -4.31
CA PRO A 220 -22.82 0.95 -5.31
C PRO A 220 -22.05 -0.34 -5.02
N GLY A 221 -22.43 -1.44 -5.65
CA GLY A 221 -21.78 -2.73 -5.40
C GLY A 221 -22.15 -3.79 -6.41
N PHE A 222 -21.75 -5.02 -6.13
CA PHE A 222 -22.08 -6.17 -6.95
C PHE A 222 -23.53 -6.62 -6.71
N GLY A 223 -24.25 -7.00 -7.77
CA GLY A 223 -25.49 -7.77 -7.61
C GLY A 223 -25.20 -9.23 -7.27
N GLY A 224 -25.91 -9.81 -6.29
CA GLY A 224 -25.72 -11.22 -5.89
C GLY A 224 -25.85 -12.21 -7.04
N ASP A 225 -26.86 -12.05 -7.91
CA ASP A 225 -27.03 -12.89 -9.11
C ASP A 225 -25.89 -12.74 -10.11
N THR A 226 -25.30 -11.55 -10.20
CA THR A 226 -24.13 -11.29 -11.04
C THR A 226 -22.90 -12.01 -10.51
N VAL A 227 -22.70 -12.04 -9.19
CA VAL A 227 -21.61 -12.78 -8.56
C VAL A 227 -21.77 -14.27 -8.77
N LYS A 228 -22.97 -14.83 -8.56
CA LYS A 228 -23.27 -16.24 -8.87
C LYS A 228 -22.95 -16.58 -10.33
N PHE A 229 -23.38 -15.73 -11.27
CA PHE A 229 -23.05 -15.88 -12.67
C PHE A 229 -21.53 -15.90 -12.92
N LEU A 230 -20.77 -14.97 -12.33
CA LEU A 230 -19.32 -14.90 -12.46
C LEU A 230 -18.63 -16.14 -11.89
N ILE A 231 -19.06 -16.64 -10.73
CA ILE A 231 -18.54 -17.88 -10.13
C ILE A 231 -18.79 -19.06 -11.07
N GLU A 232 -20.05 -19.31 -11.42
CA GLU A 232 -20.46 -20.49 -12.18
C GLU A 232 -19.90 -20.50 -13.61
N ASN A 233 -19.91 -19.34 -14.27
CA ASN A 233 -19.67 -19.25 -15.70
C ASN A 233 -18.28 -18.69 -16.05
N ARG A 234 -17.58 -18.06 -15.09
CA ARG A 234 -16.23 -17.50 -15.29
C ARG A 234 -15.22 -18.04 -14.29
N LYS A 235 -15.65 -18.68 -13.20
CA LYS A 235 -14.77 -19.28 -12.18
C LYS A 235 -13.79 -18.26 -11.62
N ILE A 236 -14.32 -17.11 -11.22
CA ILE A 236 -13.55 -16.03 -10.60
C ILE A 236 -13.03 -16.47 -9.22
N ALA A 237 -11.93 -15.88 -8.77
CA ALA A 237 -11.31 -16.20 -7.48
C ALA A 237 -11.66 -15.19 -6.38
N GLY A 238 -12.14 -14.02 -6.74
CA GLY A 238 -12.50 -13.00 -5.77
C GLY A 238 -13.12 -11.75 -6.38
N LEU A 239 -13.58 -10.87 -5.48
CA LEU A 239 -14.16 -9.57 -5.78
C LEU A 239 -13.28 -8.45 -5.23
N GLY A 240 -13.24 -7.31 -5.91
CA GLY A 240 -12.56 -6.11 -5.43
C GLY A 240 -13.40 -4.87 -5.66
N THR A 241 -13.38 -3.90 -4.76
CA THR A 241 -14.11 -2.63 -4.92
C THR A 241 -13.47 -1.47 -4.18
N ASP A 242 -13.72 -0.24 -4.63
CA ASP A 242 -13.31 1.00 -3.95
C ASP A 242 -14.35 1.54 -2.95
N THR A 243 -15.40 0.77 -2.67
CA THR A 243 -16.43 1.05 -1.66
C THR A 243 -16.11 0.38 -0.32
N HIS A 244 -16.91 0.67 0.72
CA HIS A 244 -16.72 0.04 2.04
C HIS A 244 -17.10 -1.44 2.05
N GLY A 245 -18.05 -1.85 1.20
CA GLY A 245 -18.51 -3.23 1.06
C GLY A 245 -18.59 -3.64 -0.40
N ALA A 246 -18.41 -4.92 -0.71
CA ALA A 246 -18.67 -5.49 -2.04
C ALA A 246 -20.15 -5.42 -2.43
N ASP A 247 -21.04 -5.56 -1.45
CA ASP A 247 -22.47 -5.32 -1.61
C ASP A 247 -22.79 -3.81 -1.57
N PRO A 248 -23.83 -3.35 -2.27
CA PRO A 248 -24.32 -1.98 -2.13
C PRO A 248 -24.68 -1.66 -0.67
N GLY A 249 -24.42 -0.44 -0.22
CA GLY A 249 -24.56 -0.09 1.21
C GLY A 249 -25.96 -0.27 1.79
N ASN A 250 -26.98 -0.27 0.94
CA ASN A 250 -28.37 -0.51 1.34
C ASN A 250 -28.80 -1.99 1.23
N ASP A 251 -27.86 -2.90 0.97
CA ASP A 251 -28.11 -4.34 0.97
C ASP A 251 -27.97 -4.91 2.38
N GLU A 252 -29.07 -5.47 2.91
CA GLU A 252 -29.08 -6.16 4.20
C GLU A 252 -28.90 -7.68 4.05
N GLU A 253 -28.98 -8.22 2.83
CA GLU A 253 -28.85 -9.65 2.54
C GLU A 253 -27.40 -10.04 2.22
N PHE A 254 -26.57 -9.08 1.84
CA PHE A 254 -25.17 -9.27 1.46
C PHE A 254 -24.97 -10.39 0.42
N GLY A 255 -25.86 -10.45 -0.58
CA GLY A 255 -25.94 -11.56 -1.51
C GLY A 255 -24.68 -11.77 -2.36
N ALA A 256 -23.92 -10.71 -2.66
CA ALA A 256 -22.64 -10.82 -3.36
C ALA A 256 -21.56 -11.43 -2.46
N SER A 257 -21.45 -10.95 -1.22
CA SER A 257 -20.45 -11.44 -0.28
C SER A 257 -20.70 -12.88 0.13
N PHE A 258 -21.95 -13.25 0.46
CA PHE A 258 -22.32 -14.64 0.75
C PHE A 258 -21.97 -15.56 -0.43
N ALA A 259 -22.39 -15.21 -1.65
CA ALA A 259 -22.09 -16.03 -2.82
C ALA A 259 -20.58 -16.22 -3.05
N MET A 260 -19.77 -15.19 -2.82
CA MET A 260 -18.32 -15.27 -2.98
C MET A 260 -17.67 -16.15 -1.91
N TYR A 261 -18.05 -15.97 -0.64
CA TYR A 261 -17.50 -16.74 0.46
C TYR A 261 -17.96 -18.21 0.46
N GLU A 262 -19.21 -18.50 0.06
CA GLU A 262 -19.68 -19.88 -0.16
C GLU A 262 -18.87 -20.61 -1.25
N ALA A 263 -18.36 -19.86 -2.23
CA ALA A 263 -17.51 -20.38 -3.29
C ALA A 263 -16.02 -20.44 -2.93
N ASP A 264 -15.66 -20.26 -1.65
CA ASP A 264 -14.29 -20.23 -1.13
C ASP A 264 -13.41 -19.12 -1.74
N GLY A 265 -14.04 -18.02 -2.18
CA GLY A 265 -13.36 -16.84 -2.73
C GLY A 265 -13.00 -15.80 -1.66
N ILE A 266 -12.25 -14.78 -2.09
CA ILE A 266 -11.87 -13.63 -1.24
C ILE A 266 -12.50 -12.33 -1.73
N ILE A 267 -12.60 -11.34 -0.84
CA ILE A 267 -13.11 -10.00 -1.17
C ILE A 267 -12.11 -8.93 -0.75
N LEU A 268 -11.87 -7.95 -1.62
CA LEU A 268 -11.03 -6.77 -1.35
C LEU A 268 -11.90 -5.52 -1.33
N GLU A 269 -11.79 -4.75 -0.26
CA GLU A 269 -12.63 -3.56 -0.05
C GLU A 269 -11.78 -2.33 0.21
N CYS A 270 -12.39 -1.15 0.05
CA CYS A 270 -11.72 0.14 0.19
C CYS A 270 -10.45 0.26 -0.68
N LEU A 271 -10.46 -0.29 -1.90
CA LEU A 271 -9.33 -0.14 -2.83
C LEU A 271 -9.11 1.33 -3.24
N ALA A 272 -7.87 1.65 -3.61
CA ALA A 272 -7.45 2.94 -4.14
C ALA A 272 -6.76 2.78 -5.52
N GLY A 273 -6.48 3.88 -6.20
CA GLY A 273 -5.72 3.91 -7.45
C GLY A 273 -6.34 3.14 -8.62
N LEU A 274 -7.64 2.81 -8.57
CA LEU A 274 -8.30 1.97 -9.58
C LEU A 274 -8.33 2.63 -10.97
N ASP A 275 -8.24 3.96 -11.03
CA ASP A 275 -8.13 4.76 -12.26
C ASP A 275 -6.85 4.50 -13.06
N LYS A 276 -5.85 3.86 -12.44
CA LYS A 276 -4.55 3.55 -13.06
C LYS A 276 -4.50 2.14 -13.64
N LEU A 277 -5.53 1.32 -13.40
CA LEU A 277 -5.56 -0.05 -13.88
C LEU A 277 -6.17 -0.12 -15.29
N PRO A 278 -5.59 -0.89 -16.22
CA PRO A 278 -6.25 -1.22 -17.47
C PRO A 278 -7.47 -2.12 -17.22
N PRO A 279 -8.39 -2.24 -18.19
CA PRO A 279 -9.54 -3.15 -18.06
C PRO A 279 -9.13 -4.60 -17.80
N TYR A 280 -7.99 -5.06 -18.33
CA TYR A 280 -7.48 -6.42 -18.14
C TYR A 280 -5.95 -6.46 -18.28
N GLY A 281 -5.35 -7.56 -17.84
CA GLY A 281 -3.91 -7.83 -17.97
C GLY A 281 -3.09 -7.53 -16.72
N SER A 282 -3.71 -6.91 -15.70
CA SER A 282 -3.09 -6.72 -14.40
C SER A 282 -2.99 -8.03 -13.62
N ILE A 283 -1.98 -8.12 -12.76
CA ILE A 283 -1.85 -9.15 -11.72
C ILE A 283 -1.98 -8.45 -10.37
N ILE A 284 -2.86 -8.94 -9.51
CA ILE A 284 -3.05 -8.45 -8.14
C ILE A 284 -2.28 -9.33 -7.17
N ILE A 285 -1.60 -8.68 -6.22
CA ILE A 285 -1.00 -9.30 -5.05
C ILE A 285 -1.74 -8.80 -3.81
N VAL A 286 -2.24 -9.76 -3.02
CA VAL A 286 -2.92 -9.49 -1.75
C VAL A 286 -1.91 -9.66 -0.61
N GLY A 287 -1.38 -8.54 -0.11
CA GLY A 287 -0.47 -8.50 1.04
C GLY A 287 -1.21 -8.48 2.38
N GLY A 288 -2.09 -9.47 2.60
CA GLY A 288 -2.83 -9.67 3.84
C GLY A 288 -2.00 -10.37 4.93
N LEU A 289 -2.34 -10.14 6.20
CA LEU A 289 -1.73 -10.84 7.32
C LEU A 289 -2.40 -12.21 7.50
N PRO A 290 -1.63 -13.31 7.66
CA PRO A 290 -2.16 -14.64 7.92
C PRO A 290 -2.52 -14.77 9.42
N VAL A 291 -3.56 -14.07 9.86
CA VAL A 291 -4.05 -14.12 11.24
C VAL A 291 -4.69 -15.48 11.51
N GLU A 292 -4.20 -16.22 12.51
CA GLU A 292 -4.74 -17.54 12.88
C GLU A 292 -6.22 -17.43 13.27
N GLY A 293 -7.10 -18.14 12.55
CA GLY A 293 -8.55 -18.06 12.72
C GLY A 293 -9.17 -16.71 12.32
N GLY A 294 -8.39 -15.79 11.74
CA GLY A 294 -8.84 -14.45 11.39
C GLY A 294 -9.78 -14.47 10.20
N SER A 295 -10.77 -13.56 10.19
CA SER A 295 -11.72 -13.41 9.09
C SER A 295 -11.21 -12.55 7.93
N GLY A 296 -10.06 -11.92 8.13
CA GLY A 296 -9.41 -11.05 7.16
C GLY A 296 -8.29 -10.27 7.82
N SER A 297 -7.82 -9.22 7.15
CA SER A 297 -6.95 -8.22 7.77
C SER A 297 -6.88 -6.96 6.91
N PRO A 298 -6.43 -5.83 7.47
CA PRO A 298 -5.88 -4.75 6.64
C PRO A 298 -4.76 -5.33 5.76
N ALA A 299 -4.68 -4.88 4.50
CA ALA A 299 -3.78 -5.47 3.53
C ALA A 299 -3.13 -4.42 2.65
N ARG A 300 -1.87 -4.67 2.26
CA ARG A 300 -1.25 -3.92 1.18
C ARG A 300 -1.60 -4.58 -0.14
N ILE A 301 -2.48 -3.95 -0.91
CA ILE A 301 -2.90 -4.44 -2.22
C ILE A 301 -2.05 -3.77 -3.30
N ILE A 302 -1.45 -4.59 -4.16
CA ILE A 302 -0.52 -4.13 -5.21
C ILE A 302 -0.96 -4.72 -6.54
N ALA A 303 -0.94 -3.92 -7.60
CA ALA A 303 -1.11 -4.38 -8.96
C ALA A 303 0.18 -4.28 -9.77
N PHE A 304 0.46 -5.30 -10.57
CA PHE A 304 1.48 -5.28 -11.61
C PHE A 304 0.76 -5.14 -12.95
N VAL A 305 1.04 -4.04 -13.65
CA VAL A 305 0.47 -3.70 -14.94
C VAL A 305 1.58 -3.85 -15.99
N PRO A 306 1.42 -4.67 -17.04
CA PRO A 306 2.39 -4.74 -18.13
C PRO A 306 2.52 -3.37 -18.81
N LYS A 307 3.76 -2.94 -19.09
CA LYS A 307 4.04 -1.74 -19.89
C LYS A 307 3.93 -1.97 -21.39
#